data_AF-A0A812FQ46-F1
#
_entry.id   AF-A0A812FQ46-F1
#
_cell.length_a   1.000
_cell.length_b   1.000
_cell.length_c   1.000
_cell.angle_alpha   90.00
_cell.angle_beta   90.00
_cell.angle_gamma   90.00
#
_symmetry.space_group_name_H-M   'P 1'
#
loop_
_entity.id
_entity.type
_entity.pdbx_description
1 polymer ?
#
loop_
_entity_poly.entity_id
_entity_poly.type
_entity_poly.pdbx_seq_one_letter_code
_entity_poly.pdbx_strand_id
1 'polypeptide(L)'
;MTKETQLQVEAIKNGTVIDHIPALIGIKVLKLFNMHNSSQRVTIGLNLPSSALGHKDLLKIENVFISEEQANKLALYAPNATVNQIENYEVVKKLALELPETISNVFECPNSNCITHNEPVSSSFTVIKKKEEIRLRCKYCEKVFAREIVTER
;
A
#
# COMPACT_ATOMS: atom_id res chain seq x y z
N MET A 1 -9.56 -3.72 36.35
CA MET A 1 -8.35 -2.98 35.88
C MET A 1 -8.54 -2.73 34.40
N THR A 2 -8.91 -1.51 34.04
CA THR A 2 -8.97 -1.04 32.64
C THR A 2 -7.56 -1.13 32.07
N LYS A 3 -7.34 -1.99 31.06
CA LYS A 3 -6.10 -1.94 30.28
C LYS A 3 -6.04 -0.55 29.68
N GLU A 4 -5.16 0.31 30.18
CA GLU A 4 -4.77 1.52 29.49
C GLU A 4 -4.21 1.05 28.14
N THR A 5 -4.98 1.23 27.06
CA THR A 5 -4.48 1.10 25.69
C THR A 5 -3.49 2.23 25.48
N GLN A 6 -2.27 2.02 25.96
CA GLN A 6 -1.17 2.93 25.74
C GLN A 6 -0.97 2.98 24.22
N LEU A 7 -1.23 4.14 23.62
CA LEU A 7 -1.00 4.35 22.21
C LEU A 7 0.51 4.19 22.00
N GLN A 8 0.91 3.10 21.34
CA GLN A 8 2.32 2.81 21.09
C GLN A 8 2.97 3.83 20.14
N VAL A 9 2.14 4.64 19.47
CA VAL A 9 2.57 5.62 18.47
C VAL A 9 1.72 6.89 18.58
N GLU A 10 2.37 8.05 18.64
CA GLU A 10 1.74 9.37 18.76
C GLU A 10 0.73 9.67 17.64
N ALA A 11 -0.33 10.41 17.97
CA ALA A 11 -1.29 10.93 16.98
C ALA A 11 -0.64 12.04 16.12
N ILE A 12 -1.08 12.17 14.87
CA ILE A 12 -0.64 13.25 13.97
C ILE A 12 -1.71 14.33 13.87
N LYS A 13 -1.30 15.59 13.65
CA LYS A 13 -2.24 16.71 13.49
C LYS A 13 -2.90 16.71 12.11
N ASN A 14 -2.11 16.63 11.05
CA ASN A 14 -2.58 16.65 9.66
C ASN A 14 -1.82 15.61 8.84
N GLY A 15 -2.48 14.95 7.90
CA GLY A 15 -1.86 14.04 6.94
C GLY A 15 -2.62 12.73 6.75
N THR A 16 -1.90 11.63 6.54
CA THR A 16 -2.51 10.31 6.25
C THR A 16 -2.04 9.25 7.23
N VAL A 17 -2.98 8.44 7.71
CA VAL A 17 -2.73 7.23 8.51
C VAL A 17 -3.23 6.01 7.74
N ILE A 18 -2.32 5.11 7.40
CA ILE A 18 -2.62 3.80 6.83
C ILE A 18 -2.51 2.76 7.93
N ASP A 19 -3.64 2.17 8.31
CA ASP A 19 -3.74 1.15 9.34
C ASP A 19 -4.15 -0.21 8.75
N HIS A 20 -4.02 -1.28 9.53
CA HIS A 20 -4.32 -2.66 9.13
C HIS A 20 -3.50 -3.14 7.92
N ILE A 21 -2.27 -2.64 7.79
CA ILE A 21 -1.32 -3.20 6.83
C ILE A 21 -0.90 -4.59 7.35
N PRO A 22 -0.89 -5.65 6.53
CA PRO A 22 -0.33 -6.93 6.94
C PRO A 22 1.11 -6.79 7.45
N ALA A 23 1.49 -7.59 8.44
CA ALA A 23 2.86 -7.59 8.95
C ALA A 23 3.89 -7.80 7.83
N LEU A 24 5.06 -7.16 7.95
CA LEU A 24 6.18 -7.20 7.00
C LEU A 24 5.95 -6.45 5.67
N ILE A 25 4.79 -5.81 5.49
CA ILE A 25 4.43 -5.09 4.26
C ILE A 25 4.61 -3.57 4.42
N GLY A 26 4.70 -3.04 5.65
CA GLY A 26 4.77 -1.60 5.92
C GLY A 26 5.90 -0.87 5.18
N ILE A 27 7.08 -1.49 5.05
CA ILE A 27 8.21 -0.91 4.31
C ILE A 27 7.93 -0.84 2.80
N LYS A 28 7.25 -1.84 2.23
CA LYS A 28 6.84 -1.82 0.82
C LYS A 28 5.84 -0.69 0.57
N VAL A 29 4.91 -0.48 1.50
CA VAL A 29 3.93 0.63 1.45
C VAL A 29 4.62 1.99 1.53
N LEU A 30 5.62 2.14 2.41
CA LEU A 30 6.43 3.36 2.49
C LEU A 30 7.11 3.69 1.14
N LYS A 31 7.64 2.66 0.47
CA LYS A 31 8.27 2.81 -0.87
C LYS A 31 7.25 3.11 -1.96
N LEU A 32 6.10 2.44 -1.95
CA LEU A 32 5.00 2.66 -2.91
C LEU A 32 4.59 4.13 -2.99
N PHE A 33 4.49 4.80 -1.83
CA PHE A 33 4.13 6.22 -1.76
C PHE A 33 5.35 7.16 -1.84
N ASN A 34 6.54 6.64 -2.12
CA ASN A 34 7.80 7.39 -2.15
C ASN A 34 8.07 8.21 -0.87
N MET A 35 7.59 7.73 0.29
CA MET A 35 7.70 8.44 1.55
C MET A 35 9.04 8.25 2.26
N HIS A 36 9.84 7.27 1.83
CA HIS A 36 11.22 7.08 2.29
C HIS A 36 12.19 8.19 1.84
N ASN A 37 11.85 8.93 0.78
CA ASN A 37 12.62 10.07 0.28
C ASN A 37 11.95 11.42 0.61
N SER A 38 10.87 11.42 1.40
CA SER A 38 10.14 12.62 1.76
C SER A 38 10.84 13.38 2.88
N SER A 39 10.72 14.72 2.88
CA SER A 39 11.14 15.57 3.99
C SER A 39 10.09 15.66 5.11
N GLN A 40 8.90 15.06 4.91
CA GLN A 40 7.83 15.05 5.91
C GLN A 40 8.13 14.05 7.01
N ARG A 41 7.61 14.31 8.22
CA ARG A 41 7.71 13.36 9.33
C ARG A 41 6.87 12.12 9.01
N VAL A 42 7.52 10.96 9.05
CA VAL A 42 6.88 9.66 8.85
C VAL A 42 7.11 8.81 10.08
N THR A 43 6.06 8.16 10.57
CA THR A 43 6.16 7.17 11.64
C THR A 43 5.70 5.82 11.13
N ILE A 44 6.54 4.79 11.32
CA ILE A 44 6.23 3.41 10.95
C ILE A 44 6.20 2.54 12.21
N GLY A 45 5.11 1.81 12.40
CA GLY A 45 5.01 0.74 13.40
C GLY A 45 5.03 -0.59 12.67
N LEU A 46 5.93 -1.48 13.04
CA LEU A 46 6.08 -2.80 12.43
C LEU A 46 5.73 -3.88 13.45
N ASN A 47 5.03 -4.93 13.00
CA ASN A 47 4.64 -6.08 13.82
C ASN A 47 3.85 -5.71 15.10
N LEU A 48 3.10 -4.62 15.06
CA LEU A 48 2.26 -4.17 16.17
C LEU A 48 1.16 -5.21 16.45
N PRO A 49 0.78 -5.43 17.72
CA PRO A 49 -0.31 -6.34 18.05
C PRO A 49 -1.62 -5.88 17.41
N SER A 50 -2.37 -6.83 16.84
CA SER A 50 -3.65 -6.59 16.17
C SER A 50 -4.65 -7.68 16.57
N SER A 51 -5.82 -7.29 17.07
CA SER A 51 -6.90 -8.24 17.34
C SER A 51 -7.45 -8.89 16.06
N ALA A 52 -7.44 -8.16 14.94
CA ALA A 52 -7.98 -8.63 13.67
C ALA A 52 -6.99 -9.47 12.85
N LEU A 53 -5.69 -9.20 12.96
CA LEU A 53 -4.64 -9.79 12.11
C LEU A 53 -3.56 -10.57 12.89
N GLY A 54 -3.64 -10.62 14.22
CA GLY A 54 -2.55 -11.06 15.08
C GLY A 54 -1.44 -10.01 15.18
N HIS A 55 -0.79 -9.71 14.06
CA HIS A 55 0.17 -8.62 13.89
C HIS A 55 -0.18 -7.74 12.69
N LYS A 56 0.11 -6.45 12.80
CA LYS A 56 -0.08 -5.48 11.72
C LYS A 56 1.06 -4.47 11.67
N ASP A 57 1.23 -3.87 10.51
CA ASP A 57 2.03 -2.68 10.33
C ASP A 57 1.12 -1.43 10.28
N LEU A 58 1.68 -0.28 10.61
CA LEU A 58 1.01 1.02 10.66
C LEU A 58 1.94 2.07 10.04
N LEU A 59 1.40 2.94 9.19
CA LEU A 59 2.14 4.05 8.60
C LEU A 59 1.40 5.37 8.83
N LYS A 60 2.08 6.36 9.44
CA LYS A 60 1.57 7.72 9.60
C LYS A 60 2.48 8.68 8.86
N ILE A 61 1.91 9.55 8.04
CA ILE A 61 2.63 10.53 7.22
C ILE A 61 2.06 11.90 7.52
N GLU A 62 2.86 12.79 8.07
CA GLU A 62 2.43 14.16 8.37
C GLU A 62 2.34 15.02 7.09
N ASN A 63 1.30 15.87 7.02
CA ASN A 63 1.06 16.87 5.97
C ASN A 63 1.00 16.34 4.52
N VAL A 64 0.82 15.03 4.35
CA VAL A 64 0.60 14.40 3.03
C VAL A 64 -0.75 13.73 3.02
N PHE A 65 -1.54 14.02 1.99
CA PHE A 65 -2.86 13.41 1.78
C PHE A 65 -2.80 12.47 0.58
N ILE A 66 -2.93 11.17 0.85
CA ILE A 66 -2.99 10.14 -0.19
C ILE A 66 -4.33 10.27 -0.91
N SER A 67 -4.31 10.29 -2.25
CA SER A 67 -5.52 10.31 -3.07
C SER A 67 -6.19 8.93 -3.15
N GLU A 68 -7.44 8.86 -3.59
CA GLU A 68 -8.13 7.58 -3.81
C GLU A 68 -7.41 6.70 -4.83
N GLU A 69 -6.91 7.28 -5.93
CA GLU A 69 -6.14 6.54 -6.93
C GLU A 69 -4.84 5.94 -6.35
N GLN A 70 -4.14 6.72 -5.52
CA GLN A 70 -2.95 6.25 -4.82
C GLN A 70 -3.30 5.17 -3.79
N ALA A 71 -4.37 5.37 -3.03
CA ALA A 71 -4.87 4.39 -2.06
C ALA A 71 -5.22 3.07 -2.75
N ASN A 72 -5.88 3.07 -3.91
CA ASN A 72 -6.24 1.85 -4.64
C ASN A 72 -5.02 1.00 -5.04
N LYS A 73 -3.84 1.62 -5.26
CA LYS A 73 -2.59 0.88 -5.49
C LYS A 73 -2.18 0.03 -4.29
N LEU A 74 -2.54 0.45 -3.07
CA LEU A 74 -2.32 -0.31 -1.84
C LEU A 74 -3.11 -1.62 -1.81
N ALA A 75 -4.26 -1.70 -2.48
CA ALA A 75 -5.13 -2.88 -2.46
C ALA A 75 -4.42 -4.16 -2.93
N LEU A 76 -3.38 -4.04 -3.77
CA LEU A 76 -2.56 -5.17 -4.22
C LEU A 76 -1.59 -5.68 -3.14
N TYR A 77 -1.18 -4.84 -2.20
CA TYR A 77 -0.34 -5.24 -1.06
C TYR A 77 -1.17 -5.61 0.16
N ALA A 78 -2.20 -4.80 0.45
CA ALA A 78 -2.95 -4.81 1.69
C ALA A 78 -4.43 -4.50 1.41
N PRO A 79 -5.21 -5.46 0.88
CA PRO A 79 -6.61 -5.23 0.50
C PRO A 79 -7.52 -4.84 1.67
N ASN A 80 -7.15 -5.23 2.90
CA ASN A 80 -7.89 -4.94 4.12
C ASN A 80 -7.35 -3.71 4.88
N ALA A 81 -6.37 -3.00 4.33
CA ALA A 81 -5.84 -1.80 4.97
C ALA A 81 -6.87 -0.66 4.92
N THR A 82 -6.78 0.26 5.88
CA THR A 82 -7.63 1.45 5.96
C THR A 82 -6.77 2.69 5.80
N VAL A 83 -7.12 3.57 4.87
CA VAL A 83 -6.45 4.87 4.69
C VAL A 83 -7.33 5.97 5.28
N ASN A 84 -6.84 6.64 6.31
CA ASN A 84 -7.53 7.72 7.00
C ASN A 84 -6.82 9.04 6.71
N GLN A 85 -7.55 10.05 6.27
CA GLN A 85 -7.06 11.42 6.19
C GLN A 85 -7.38 12.12 7.51
N ILE A 86 -6.35 12.74 8.09
CA ILE A 86 -6.40 13.41 9.38
C ILE A 86 -6.25 14.91 9.16
N GLU A 87 -7.12 15.71 9.74
CA GLU A 87 -6.98 17.16 9.84
C GLU A 87 -7.32 17.61 11.25
N ASN A 88 -6.48 18.47 11.83
CA ASN A 88 -6.63 18.96 13.20
C ASN A 88 -6.87 17.84 14.24
N TYR A 89 -6.12 16.74 14.13
CA TYR A 89 -6.21 15.53 14.97
C TYR A 89 -7.47 14.68 14.79
N GLU A 90 -8.36 15.05 13.88
CA GLU A 90 -9.62 14.36 13.61
C GLU A 90 -9.59 13.61 12.28
N VAL A 91 -10.28 12.47 12.21
CA VAL A 91 -10.44 11.72 10.96
C VAL A 91 -11.49 12.41 10.10
N VAL A 92 -11.07 13.12 9.06
CA VAL A 92 -11.98 13.83 8.15
C VAL A 92 -12.46 12.97 6.99
N LYS A 93 -11.68 11.96 6.58
CA LYS A 93 -12.04 11.06 5.49
C LYS A 93 -11.45 9.67 5.68
N LYS A 94 -12.23 8.63 5.35
CA LYS A 94 -11.75 7.25 5.23
C LYS A 94 -11.86 6.82 3.78
N LEU A 95 -10.74 6.42 3.17
CA LEU A 95 -10.72 5.92 1.81
C LEU A 95 -10.91 4.41 1.84
N ALA A 96 -11.94 3.93 1.15
CA ALA A 96 -12.10 2.52 0.87
C ALA A 96 -11.08 2.12 -0.21
N LEU A 97 -10.43 0.98 -0.02
CA LEU A 97 -9.52 0.44 -1.01
C LEU A 97 -10.31 -0.35 -2.04
N GLU A 98 -10.19 0.05 -3.29
CA GLU A 98 -10.72 -0.69 -4.43
C GLU A 98 -9.58 -1.29 -5.23
N LEU A 99 -9.76 -2.53 -5.68
CA LEU A 99 -8.80 -3.17 -6.56
C LEU A 99 -8.87 -2.47 -7.93
N PRO A 100 -7.80 -1.80 -8.39
CA PRO A 100 -7.85 -1.05 -9.64
C PRO A 100 -7.90 -2.00 -10.82
N GLU A 101 -8.51 -1.60 -11.94
CA GLU A 101 -8.52 -2.40 -13.18
C GLU A 101 -7.13 -2.51 -13.80
N THR A 102 -6.33 -1.45 -13.66
CA THR A 102 -4.95 -1.39 -14.16
C THR A 102 -4.04 -0.76 -13.13
N ILE A 103 -2.78 -1.20 -13.11
CA ILE A 103 -1.74 -0.57 -12.32
C ILE A 103 -0.51 -0.28 -13.17
N SER A 104 0.03 0.92 -13.02
CA SER A 104 1.19 1.39 -13.79
C SER A 104 2.21 2.06 -12.87
N ASN A 105 3.49 1.96 -13.22
CA ASN A 105 4.62 2.56 -12.48
C ASN A 105 4.78 2.10 -11.02
N VAL A 106 4.35 0.87 -10.70
CA VAL A 106 4.47 0.32 -9.34
C VAL A 106 5.29 -0.96 -9.31
N PHE A 107 5.15 -1.82 -10.31
CA PHE A 107 5.80 -3.14 -10.34
C PHE A 107 6.62 -3.32 -11.59
N GLU A 108 7.68 -4.11 -11.50
CA GLU A 108 8.43 -4.57 -12.65
C GLU A 108 7.87 -5.89 -13.21
N CYS A 109 8.06 -6.14 -14.51
CA CYS A 109 7.64 -7.41 -15.09
C CYS A 109 8.52 -8.55 -14.56
N PRO A 110 7.94 -9.68 -14.10
CA PRO A 110 8.74 -10.84 -13.72
C PRO A 110 9.41 -11.54 -14.91
N ASN A 111 8.88 -11.36 -16.12
CA ASN A 111 9.48 -11.89 -17.35
C ASN A 111 10.74 -11.11 -17.69
N SER A 112 11.90 -11.73 -17.45
CA SER A 112 13.22 -11.14 -17.74
C SER A 112 13.41 -10.69 -19.18
N ASN A 113 12.70 -11.30 -20.14
CA ASN A 113 12.74 -10.92 -21.55
C ASN A 113 11.66 -9.89 -21.94
N CYS A 114 11.03 -9.22 -20.97
CA CYS A 114 10.04 -8.18 -21.24
C CYS A 114 10.72 -6.88 -21.68
N ILE A 115 10.19 -6.26 -22.73
CA ILE A 115 10.72 -5.01 -23.30
C ILE A 115 10.80 -3.85 -22.29
N THR A 116 9.95 -3.87 -21.25
CA THR A 116 9.92 -2.86 -20.19
C THR A 116 11.21 -2.74 -19.39
N HIS A 117 12.11 -3.73 -19.45
CA HIS A 117 13.39 -3.67 -18.76
C HIS A 117 14.45 -2.88 -19.53
N ASN A 118 14.28 -2.75 -20.85
CA ASN A 118 15.30 -2.18 -21.73
C ASN A 118 14.88 -0.85 -22.38
N GLU A 119 13.58 -0.55 -22.38
CA GLU A 119 13.02 0.66 -22.97
C GLU A 119 12.51 1.64 -21.91
N PRO A 120 12.57 2.96 -22.15
CA PRO A 120 12.12 3.99 -21.21
C PRO A 120 10.59 4.10 -21.18
N VAL A 121 9.91 3.00 -20.83
CA VAL A 121 8.47 2.89 -20.78
C VAL A 121 7.98 2.53 -19.38
N SER A 122 6.88 3.14 -18.97
CA SER A 122 6.20 2.81 -17.72
C SER A 122 5.67 1.38 -17.74
N SER A 123 5.95 0.62 -16.69
CA SER A 123 5.31 -0.69 -16.49
C SER A 123 3.80 -0.52 -16.36
N SER A 124 3.05 -1.51 -16.84
CA SER A 124 1.59 -1.48 -16.79
C SER A 124 1.04 -2.90 -16.78
N PHE A 125 0.09 -3.16 -15.88
CA PHE A 125 -0.58 -4.45 -15.72
C PHE A 125 -2.09 -4.28 -15.66
N THR A 126 -2.82 -5.14 -16.36
CA THR A 126 -4.25 -5.35 -16.12
C THR A 126 -4.43 -6.27 -14.92
N VAL A 127 -5.27 -5.87 -13.97
CA VAL A 127 -5.62 -6.66 -12.81
C VAL A 127 -6.78 -7.58 -13.17
N ILE A 128 -6.58 -8.88 -12.97
CA ILE A 128 -7.55 -9.93 -13.27
C ILE A 128 -7.94 -10.58 -11.95
N LYS A 129 -9.17 -10.34 -11.51
CA LYS A 129 -9.75 -11.03 -10.35
C LYS A 129 -10.49 -12.28 -10.82
N LYS A 130 -10.06 -13.46 -10.38
CA LYS A 130 -10.77 -14.73 -10.60
C LYS A 130 -11.01 -15.40 -9.26
N LYS A 131 -12.27 -15.41 -8.80
CA LYS A 131 -12.64 -15.88 -7.45
C LYS A 131 -11.83 -15.11 -6.39
N GLU A 132 -11.11 -15.84 -5.53
CA GLU A 132 -10.24 -15.31 -4.47
C GLU A 132 -8.78 -15.07 -4.93
N GLU A 133 -8.47 -15.29 -6.21
CA GLU A 133 -7.13 -15.05 -6.76
C GLU A 133 -7.06 -13.76 -7.57
N ILE A 134 -5.99 -12.99 -7.33
CA ILE A 134 -5.62 -11.82 -8.13
C ILE A 134 -4.43 -12.19 -9.01
N ARG A 135 -4.56 -11.95 -10.31
CA ARG A 135 -3.48 -12.12 -11.28
C ARG A 135 -3.22 -10.81 -12.03
N LEU A 136 -1.99 -10.62 -12.47
CA LEU A 136 -1.56 -9.41 -13.16
C LEU A 136 -1.05 -9.78 -14.56
N ARG A 137 -1.69 -9.21 -15.58
CA ARG A 137 -1.30 -9.38 -16.99
C ARG A 137 -0.48 -8.19 -17.43
N CYS A 138 0.77 -8.40 -17.82
CA CYS A 138 1.62 -7.34 -18.35
C CYS A 138 1.06 -6.78 -19.66
N LYS A 139 1.00 -5.45 -19.82
CA LYS A 139 0.57 -4.79 -21.06
C LYS A 139 1.47 -5.11 -22.26
N TYR A 140 2.75 -5.40 -22.03
CA TYR A 140 3.75 -5.49 -23.10
C TYR A 140 4.02 -6.94 -23.54
N CYS A 141 4.41 -7.83 -22.61
CA CYS A 141 4.67 -9.23 -22.96
C CYS A 141 3.43 -10.14 -22.85
N GLU A 142 2.29 -9.57 -22.43
CA GLU A 142 0.99 -10.25 -22.27
C GLU A 142 0.96 -11.44 -21.29
N LYS A 143 2.10 -11.80 -20.69
CA LYS A 143 2.19 -12.85 -19.68
C LYS A 143 1.40 -12.48 -18.43
N VAL A 144 0.83 -13.50 -17.81
CA VAL A 144 0.01 -13.41 -16.59
C VAL A 144 0.79 -14.01 -15.43
N PHE A 145 0.87 -13.28 -14.32
CA PHE A 145 1.59 -13.69 -13.12
C PHE A 145 0.66 -13.68 -11.90
N ALA A 146 1.00 -14.50 -10.91
CA ALA A 146 0.41 -14.38 -9.58
C ALA A 146 0.80 -13.03 -8.96
N ARG A 147 -0.11 -12.44 -8.17
CA ARG A 147 0.10 -11.15 -7.51
C ARG A 147 1.36 -11.17 -6.62
N GLU A 148 1.61 -12.28 -5.94
CA GLU A 148 2.71 -12.46 -5.01
C GLU A 148 4.06 -12.31 -5.75
N ILE A 149 4.20 -12.96 -6.91
CA ILE A 149 5.42 -12.90 -7.74
C ILE A 149 5.72 -11.47 -8.20
N VAL A 150 4.69 -10.69 -8.52
CA VAL A 150 4.85 -9.32 -9.03
C VAL A 150 5.13 -8.33 -7.90
N THR A 151 4.60 -8.56 -6.70
CA THR A 151 4.75 -7.68 -5.52
C THR A 151 6.00 -7.96 -4.69
N GLU A 152 6.78 -8.98 -5.05
CA GLU A 152 8.05 -9.35 -4.40
C GLU A 152 9.31 -8.83 -5.08
N ARG A 153 9.24 -8.48 -6.37
CA ARG A 153 10.34 -7.80 -7.08
C ARG A 153 10.36 -6.31 -6.74
#